data_AF-A0A842TQR7-F1
#
_entry.id   AF-A0A842TQR7-F1
#
_cell.length_a   1.000
_cell.length_b   1.000
_cell.length_c   1.000
_cell.angle_alpha   90.00
_cell.angle_beta   90.00
_cell.angle_gamma   90.00
#
_symmetry.space_group_name_H-M   'P 1'
#
loop_
_entity.id
_entity.type
_entity.pdbx_description
1 polymer ?
#
loop_
_entity_poly.entity_id
_entity_poly.type
_entity_poly.pdbx_seq_one_letter_code
_entity_poly.pdbx_strand_id
1 'polypeptide(L)'
;MCNINLIYKKDEKPSRRLAECMNVMSSLSWISNNDGEGFISLNKKGMKIERNMNKIIYKQNAFLISTHQRLTTSGYGGNNIHPHEIDDFVLQHNGVIYGLGNNKESDTKMFFKRLMETNEMNKGNIIQSIKDMSKETYGSYSIVLANKKNNQFLYFKESSTRMYFIEDKDYFIMSTNEKNVEYAKLFFGIKSKIKEMKANTIFDIRNNLKKIDKIEECYNDNYYRGHSATSNNISKKSSITSIKQIRCYYNGIKAVEFVNGYEHLGSMSVKLKGIQRSKKKGKKEYILKRERKIREDKEIEEIICESFDSLKDEFEYQKEVTQNLANLPESAIFSRESGIIKWYFLLDDNKIETFVDNYYVPTIEPAMT
;
A
#
# COMPACT_ATOMS: atom_id res chain seq x y z
N MET A 1 -4.19 -1.70 1.60
CA MET A 1 -4.34 -0.23 1.43
C MET A 1 -3.25 0.23 0.49
N CYS A 2 -3.51 1.24 -0.32
CA CYS A 2 -2.50 1.80 -1.23
C CYS A 2 -1.23 2.24 -0.46
N ASN A 3 -0.16 2.54 -1.19
CA ASN A 3 1.03 3.16 -0.60
C ASN A 3 1.31 4.52 -1.21
N ILE A 4 1.67 5.48 -0.35
CA ILE A 4 2.25 6.77 -0.74
C ILE A 4 3.65 6.82 -0.15
N ASN A 5 4.63 7.21 -0.95
CA ASN A 5 5.99 7.51 -0.52
C ASN A 5 6.34 8.92 -0.96
N LEU A 6 6.94 9.74 -0.11
CA LEU A 6 7.39 11.09 -0.47
C LEU A 6 8.75 11.38 0.15
N ILE A 7 9.66 11.92 -0.67
CA ILE A 7 10.94 12.45 -0.24
C ILE A 7 11.05 13.89 -0.72
N TYR A 8 11.40 14.80 0.19
CA TYR A 8 11.69 16.20 -0.07
C TYR A 8 13.09 16.55 0.47
N LYS A 9 13.92 17.15 -0.39
CA LYS A 9 15.23 17.68 -0.05
C LYS A 9 15.11 19.20 0.13
N LYS A 10 15.37 19.66 1.35
CA LYS A 10 15.02 21.00 1.85
C LYS A 10 15.83 22.13 1.22
N ASP A 11 17.04 21.85 0.73
CA ASP A 11 17.85 22.84 0.00
C ASP A 11 17.38 23.07 -1.45
N GLU A 12 16.34 22.34 -1.88
CA GLU A 12 15.74 22.37 -3.22
C GLU A 12 16.74 22.20 -4.37
N LYS A 13 17.89 21.57 -4.08
CA LYS A 13 18.85 21.18 -5.12
C LYS A 13 18.47 19.80 -5.65
N PRO A 14 18.14 19.67 -6.95
CA PRO A 14 17.82 18.39 -7.55
C PRO A 14 18.90 17.34 -7.28
N SER A 15 18.49 16.10 -6.98
CA SER A 15 19.39 15.01 -6.69
C SER A 15 18.86 13.69 -7.23
N ARG A 16 19.70 12.95 -7.96
CA ARG A 16 19.40 11.59 -8.40
C ARG A 16 19.28 10.59 -7.24
N ARG A 17 19.90 10.86 -6.09
CA ARG A 17 19.75 10.00 -4.90
C ARG A 17 18.31 9.88 -4.41
N LEU A 18 17.49 10.91 -4.64
CA LEU A 18 16.05 10.84 -4.33
C LEU A 18 15.38 9.78 -5.17
N ALA A 19 15.68 9.75 -6.47
CA ALA A 19 15.14 8.76 -7.39
C ALA A 19 15.59 7.33 -7.05
N GLU A 20 16.87 7.13 -6.74
CA GLU A 20 17.43 5.83 -6.34
C GLU A 20 16.72 5.27 -5.11
N CYS A 21 16.58 6.09 -4.04
CA CYS A 21 15.86 5.69 -2.84
C CYS A 21 14.39 5.41 -3.14
N MET A 22 13.74 6.30 -3.89
CA MET A 22 12.31 6.21 -4.18
C MET A 22 11.97 4.98 -5.02
N ASN A 23 12.88 4.56 -5.90
CA ASN A 23 12.71 3.36 -6.69
C ASN A 23 12.60 2.12 -5.79
N VAL A 24 13.49 1.95 -4.81
CA VAL A 24 13.44 0.82 -3.87
C VAL A 24 12.16 0.87 -3.02
N MET A 25 11.86 2.02 -2.41
CA MET A 25 10.62 2.19 -1.60
C MET A 25 9.36 1.85 -2.39
N SER A 26 9.33 2.22 -3.67
CA SER A 26 8.18 1.97 -4.54
C SER A 26 8.09 0.53 -5.00
N SER A 27 9.22 -0.12 -5.32
CA SER A 27 9.26 -1.56 -5.60
C SER A 27 8.76 -2.38 -4.41
N LEU A 28 9.18 -2.04 -3.18
CA LEU A 28 8.67 -2.67 -1.97
C LEU A 28 7.16 -2.46 -1.80
N SER A 29 6.67 -1.29 -2.17
CA SER A 29 5.25 -0.96 -2.12
C SER A 29 4.42 -1.70 -3.18
N TRP A 30 5.00 -1.92 -4.36
CA TRP A 30 4.37 -2.57 -5.51
C TRP A 30 4.04 -4.04 -5.23
N ILE A 31 4.89 -4.74 -4.47
CA ILE A 31 4.68 -6.15 -4.08
C ILE A 31 3.27 -6.38 -3.51
N SER A 32 2.77 -5.43 -2.72
CA SER A 32 1.44 -5.50 -2.10
C SER A 32 0.34 -4.71 -2.79
N ASN A 33 0.69 -3.79 -3.72
CA ASN A 33 -0.22 -2.80 -4.30
C ASN A 33 0.10 -2.61 -5.80
N ASN A 34 -0.20 -3.62 -6.61
CA ASN A 34 0.22 -3.72 -8.01
C ASN A 34 -0.90 -3.41 -9.03
N ASP A 35 -2.02 -2.81 -8.61
CA ASP A 35 -3.11 -2.49 -9.55
C ASP A 35 -2.86 -1.22 -10.37
N GLY A 36 -1.79 -0.49 -10.07
CA GLY A 36 -1.38 0.70 -10.79
C GLY A 36 -0.42 1.55 -9.97
N GLU A 37 0.39 2.35 -10.66
CA GLU A 37 1.40 3.18 -10.02
C GLU A 37 1.58 4.50 -10.76
N GLY A 38 2.12 5.48 -10.05
CA GLY A 38 2.48 6.76 -10.65
C GLY A 38 3.24 7.64 -9.69
N PHE A 39 3.75 8.76 -10.18
CA PHE A 39 4.54 9.67 -9.38
C PHE A 39 4.31 11.13 -9.75
N ILE A 40 4.61 11.99 -8.78
CA ILE A 40 4.78 13.42 -8.89
C ILE A 40 6.24 13.72 -8.59
N SER A 41 6.89 14.54 -9.41
CA SER A 41 8.23 15.03 -9.13
C SER A 41 8.29 16.53 -9.33
N LEU A 42 9.10 17.22 -8.53
CA LEU A 42 9.29 18.66 -8.62
C LEU A 42 10.78 18.98 -8.71
N ASN A 43 11.11 19.81 -9.70
CA ASN A 43 12.44 20.36 -9.89
C ASN A 43 12.36 21.85 -10.26
N LYS A 44 13.50 22.47 -10.58
CA LYS A 44 13.57 23.89 -10.94
C LYS A 44 12.78 24.26 -12.20
N LYS A 45 12.48 23.30 -13.08
CA LYS A 45 11.69 23.49 -14.30
C LYS A 45 10.18 23.36 -14.06
N GLY A 46 9.77 22.87 -12.89
CA GLY A 46 8.37 22.68 -12.53
C GLY A 46 8.04 21.25 -12.15
N MET A 47 6.74 21.00 -12.02
CA MET A 47 6.18 19.71 -11.62
C MET A 47 6.01 18.79 -12.83
N LYS A 48 6.40 17.53 -12.67
CA LYS A 48 6.17 16.45 -13.64
C LYS A 48 5.32 15.35 -13.00
N ILE A 49 4.34 14.86 -13.75
CA ILE A 49 3.38 13.84 -13.32
C ILE A 49 3.43 12.68 -14.31
N GLU A 50 3.44 11.45 -13.83
CA GLU A 50 3.38 10.23 -14.65
C GLU A 50 2.52 9.18 -13.96
N ARG A 51 1.74 8.41 -14.74
CA ARG A 51 0.89 7.31 -14.25
C ARG A 51 1.45 5.92 -14.58
N ASN A 52 2.78 5.86 -14.71
CA ASN A 52 3.53 4.64 -14.91
C ASN A 52 4.98 4.87 -14.47
N MET A 53 5.55 3.97 -13.66
CA MET A 53 6.91 4.15 -13.15
C MET A 53 7.97 3.31 -13.87
N ASN A 54 7.59 2.46 -14.84
CA ASN A 54 8.36 1.36 -15.48
C ASN A 54 9.77 1.63 -16.02
N LYS A 55 10.38 2.81 -15.84
CA LYS A 55 11.81 3.12 -16.11
C LYS A 55 12.21 4.55 -15.71
N ILE A 56 11.27 5.36 -15.24
CA ILE A 56 11.41 6.83 -15.32
C ILE A 56 11.99 7.43 -14.03
N ILE A 57 11.80 6.77 -12.87
CA ILE A 57 12.28 7.32 -11.59
C ILE A 57 13.80 7.52 -11.62
N TYR A 58 14.59 6.55 -12.08
CA TYR A 58 16.07 6.65 -12.13
C TYR A 58 16.61 7.88 -12.90
N LYS A 59 15.82 8.45 -13.81
CA LYS A 59 16.22 9.63 -14.59
C LYS A 59 15.73 10.94 -13.96
N GLN A 60 14.93 10.90 -12.91
CA GLN A 60 14.43 12.10 -12.26
C GLN A 60 15.57 12.80 -11.52
N ASN A 61 15.84 14.02 -11.98
CA ASN A 61 16.62 14.97 -11.24
C ASN A 61 15.64 15.96 -10.59
N ALA A 62 15.25 15.65 -9.37
CA ALA A 62 14.22 16.36 -8.62
C ALA A 62 14.68 16.60 -7.18
N PHE A 63 14.08 17.59 -6.52
CA PHE A 63 14.26 17.81 -5.09
C PHE A 63 13.04 17.37 -4.28
N LEU A 64 11.93 17.03 -4.93
CA LEU A 64 10.79 16.36 -4.31
C LEU A 64 10.29 15.27 -5.25
N ILE A 65 10.05 14.07 -4.72
CA ILE A 65 9.40 12.97 -5.45
C ILE A 65 8.32 12.38 -4.52
N SER A 66 7.12 12.16 -5.05
CA SER A 66 6.02 11.47 -4.39
C SER A 66 5.49 10.34 -5.27
N THR A 67 5.56 9.09 -4.84
CA THR A 67 5.02 7.94 -5.58
C THR A 67 3.76 7.41 -4.94
N HIS A 68 2.94 6.75 -5.76
CA HIS A 68 1.74 6.07 -5.33
C HIS A 68 1.69 4.67 -5.95
N GLN A 69 1.40 3.66 -5.13
CA GLN A 69 1.12 2.30 -5.55
C GLN A 69 -0.31 1.94 -5.13
N ARG A 70 -1.13 1.55 -6.09
CA ARG A 70 -2.57 1.42 -5.95
C ARG A 70 -2.97 -0.01 -5.62
N LEU A 71 -3.90 -0.11 -4.68
CA LEU A 71 -4.72 -1.28 -4.45
C LEU A 71 -6.17 -0.86 -4.62
N THR A 72 -6.82 -1.38 -5.64
CA THR A 72 -8.11 -0.93 -6.14
C THR A 72 -9.24 -1.39 -5.21
N THR A 73 -9.97 -0.43 -4.67
CA THR A 73 -11.19 -0.65 -3.89
C THR A 73 -12.44 -0.21 -4.65
N SER A 74 -12.29 0.75 -5.57
CA SER A 74 -13.32 1.28 -6.46
C SER A 74 -12.67 1.81 -7.74
N GLY A 75 -13.42 1.94 -8.83
CA GLY A 75 -12.93 2.42 -10.12
C GLY A 75 -11.90 1.49 -10.75
N TYR A 76 -12.34 0.50 -11.49
CA TYR A 76 -11.44 -0.46 -12.15
C TYR A 76 -10.84 0.15 -13.43
N GLY A 77 -9.59 -0.19 -13.74
CA GLY A 77 -8.89 0.22 -14.97
C GLY A 77 -7.94 1.42 -14.84
N GLY A 78 -7.13 1.61 -15.87
CA GLY A 78 -5.97 2.53 -15.87
C GLY A 78 -6.29 4.00 -15.66
N ASN A 79 -7.50 4.44 -16.03
CA ASN A 79 -7.94 5.83 -15.84
C ASN A 79 -8.16 6.22 -14.36
N ASN A 80 -8.16 5.22 -13.47
CA ASN A 80 -8.28 5.38 -12.03
C ASN A 80 -6.93 5.30 -11.29
N ILE A 81 -5.82 5.17 -12.01
CA ILE A 81 -4.47 5.17 -11.45
C ILE A 81 -4.09 6.59 -11.02
N HIS A 82 -3.51 6.71 -9.82
CA HIS A 82 -2.98 7.95 -9.30
C HIS A 82 -1.60 8.27 -9.91
N PRO A 83 -1.20 9.56 -10.01
CA PRO A 83 -1.93 10.75 -9.55
C PRO A 83 -3.10 11.15 -10.45
N HIS A 84 -4.17 11.65 -9.85
CA HIS A 84 -5.25 12.32 -10.58
C HIS A 84 -4.92 13.80 -10.78
N GLU A 85 -5.34 14.35 -11.91
CA GLU A 85 -5.06 15.73 -12.29
C GLU A 85 -6.33 16.41 -12.78
N ILE A 86 -6.62 17.60 -12.25
CA ILE A 86 -7.70 18.51 -12.65
C ILE A 86 -7.12 19.93 -12.60
N ASP A 87 -7.14 20.63 -13.74
CA ASP A 87 -6.56 21.97 -13.90
C ASP A 87 -5.13 22.07 -13.35
N ASP A 88 -4.90 22.96 -12.40
CA ASP A 88 -3.60 23.17 -11.75
C ASP A 88 -3.32 22.23 -10.58
N PHE A 89 -4.21 21.28 -10.29
CA PHE A 89 -4.14 20.45 -9.09
C PHE A 89 -3.87 18.98 -9.40
N VAL A 90 -3.14 18.34 -8.50
CA VAL A 90 -2.78 16.93 -8.57
C VAL A 90 -3.05 16.26 -7.23
N LEU A 91 -3.73 15.12 -7.23
CA LEU A 91 -4.09 14.41 -6.01
C LEU A 91 -3.63 12.95 -6.02
N GLN A 92 -2.96 12.55 -4.94
CA GLN A 92 -2.72 11.16 -4.56
C GLN A 92 -3.49 10.86 -3.28
N HIS A 93 -4.04 9.65 -3.17
CA HIS A 93 -4.87 9.23 -2.05
C HIS A 93 -4.48 7.84 -1.57
N ASN A 94 -4.37 7.66 -0.27
CA ASN A 94 -4.31 6.35 0.36
C ASN A 94 -5.48 6.17 1.31
N GLY A 95 -6.21 5.07 1.14
CA GLY A 95 -7.32 4.69 1.99
C GLY A 95 -8.59 4.40 1.22
N VAL A 96 -9.72 4.56 1.89
CA VAL A 96 -11.07 4.47 1.31
C VAL A 96 -11.89 5.65 1.82
N ILE A 97 -12.53 6.36 0.91
CA ILE A 97 -13.53 7.39 1.22
C ILE A 97 -14.90 6.77 0.98
N TYR A 98 -15.57 6.39 2.07
CA TYR A 98 -16.82 5.65 2.02
C TYR A 98 -17.95 6.48 1.42
N GLY A 99 -18.85 5.80 0.71
CA GLY A 99 -19.95 6.44 -0.02
C GLY A 99 -19.53 7.15 -1.30
N LEU A 100 -18.23 7.16 -1.64
CA LEU A 100 -17.70 7.61 -2.92
C LEU A 100 -17.16 6.43 -3.74
N GLY A 101 -17.03 6.64 -5.04
CA GLY A 101 -16.55 5.65 -5.99
C GLY A 101 -17.65 4.73 -6.51
N ASN A 102 -17.39 4.09 -7.64
CA ASN A 102 -18.22 3.05 -8.25
C ASN A 102 -17.34 2.16 -9.15
N ASN A 103 -17.94 1.28 -9.96
CA ASN A 103 -17.14 0.39 -10.84
C ASN A 103 -16.32 1.14 -11.90
N LYS A 104 -16.73 2.36 -12.28
CA LYS A 104 -16.09 3.17 -13.33
C LYS A 104 -15.12 4.22 -12.78
N GLU A 105 -15.47 4.89 -11.69
CA GLU A 105 -14.66 5.96 -11.09
C GLU A 105 -14.22 5.61 -9.67
N SER A 106 -12.95 5.85 -9.35
CA SER A 106 -12.46 5.68 -7.99
C SER A 106 -13.09 6.69 -7.03
N ASP A 107 -13.20 6.31 -5.77
CA ASP A 107 -13.51 7.20 -4.65
C ASP A 107 -12.61 8.44 -4.65
N THR A 108 -11.32 8.27 -4.94
CA THR A 108 -10.38 9.38 -5.13
C THR A 108 -10.82 10.35 -6.22
N LYS A 109 -11.18 9.84 -7.40
CA LYS A 109 -11.53 10.69 -8.55
C LYS A 109 -12.80 11.46 -8.30
N MET A 110 -13.81 10.82 -7.69
CA MET A 110 -15.04 11.48 -7.29
C MET A 110 -14.81 12.52 -6.19
N PHE A 111 -14.00 12.20 -5.18
CA PHE A 111 -13.59 13.14 -4.14
C PHE A 111 -12.90 14.36 -4.75
N PHE A 112 -11.96 14.14 -5.69
CA PHE A 112 -11.18 15.21 -6.27
C PHE A 112 -12.05 16.16 -7.10
N LYS A 113 -12.96 15.63 -7.93
CA LYS A 113 -13.94 16.48 -8.66
C LYS A 113 -14.76 17.34 -7.71
N ARG A 114 -15.33 16.74 -6.65
CA ARG A 114 -16.13 17.48 -5.66
C ARG A 114 -15.32 18.55 -4.94
N LEU A 115 -14.07 18.25 -4.57
CA LEU A 115 -13.15 19.23 -3.98
C LEU A 115 -12.95 20.44 -4.91
N MET A 116 -12.74 20.17 -6.20
CA MET A 116 -12.56 21.20 -7.23
C MET A 116 -13.82 22.04 -7.47
N GLU A 117 -15.00 21.47 -7.24
CA GLU A 117 -16.31 22.12 -7.43
C GLU A 117 -16.77 22.95 -6.22
N THR A 118 -16.07 22.90 -5.08
CA THR A 118 -16.45 23.68 -3.89
C THR A 118 -16.38 25.20 -4.14
N ASN A 119 -17.31 25.96 -3.55
CA ASN A 119 -17.33 27.43 -3.65
C ASN A 119 -16.02 28.07 -3.18
N GLU A 120 -15.40 27.51 -2.15
CA GLU A 120 -14.14 28.00 -1.60
C GLU A 120 -12.97 27.73 -2.56
N MET A 121 -13.01 26.64 -3.32
CA MET A 121 -11.96 26.34 -4.30
C MET A 121 -12.00 27.35 -5.44
N ASN A 122 -13.21 27.71 -5.88
CA ASN A 122 -13.42 28.75 -6.89
C ASN A 122 -12.95 30.14 -6.44
N LYS A 123 -12.89 30.39 -5.13
CA LYS A 123 -12.29 31.59 -4.53
C LYS A 123 -10.77 31.47 -4.29
N GLY A 124 -10.17 30.33 -4.60
CA GLY A 124 -8.76 30.03 -4.36
C GLY A 124 -8.43 29.61 -2.92
N ASN A 125 -9.43 29.29 -2.09
CA ASN A 125 -9.28 28.92 -0.68
C ASN A 125 -9.22 27.39 -0.48
N ILE A 126 -8.10 26.80 -0.90
CA ILE A 126 -7.85 25.36 -0.85
C ILE A 126 -7.99 24.75 0.56
N ILE A 127 -7.59 25.48 1.60
CA ILE A 127 -7.62 24.99 2.99
C ILE A 127 -9.07 24.82 3.46
N GLN A 128 -9.91 25.82 3.19
CA GLN A 128 -11.32 25.73 3.54
C GLN A 128 -12.04 24.66 2.70
N SER A 129 -11.71 24.52 1.41
CA SER A 129 -12.23 23.43 0.58
C SER A 129 -11.93 22.03 1.13
N ILE A 130 -10.70 21.80 1.61
CA ILE A 130 -10.35 20.52 2.27
C ILE A 130 -11.19 20.32 3.54
N LYS A 131 -11.40 21.38 4.33
CA LYS A 131 -12.23 21.35 5.54
C LYS A 131 -13.69 21.01 5.22
N ASP A 132 -14.26 21.64 4.22
CA ASP A 132 -15.65 21.41 3.83
C ASP A 132 -15.82 19.98 3.30
N MET A 133 -14.92 19.52 2.41
CA MET A 133 -14.91 18.14 1.95
C MET A 133 -14.75 17.13 3.08
N SER A 134 -13.93 17.41 4.09
CA SER A 134 -13.75 16.50 5.24
C SER A 134 -14.98 16.39 6.14
N LYS A 135 -15.88 17.39 6.13
CA LYS A 135 -17.15 17.34 6.87
C LYS A 135 -18.21 16.52 6.14
N GLU A 136 -18.14 16.51 4.81
CA GLU A 136 -19.11 15.82 3.93
C GLU A 136 -18.72 14.37 3.63
N THR A 137 -17.48 14.00 3.93
CA THR A 137 -16.95 12.67 3.63
C THR A 137 -16.58 11.93 4.92
N TYR A 138 -16.63 10.61 4.86
CA TYR A 138 -16.25 9.73 5.96
C TYR A 138 -15.45 8.58 5.38
N GLY A 139 -14.53 8.03 6.17
CA GLY A 139 -13.61 7.03 5.64
C GLY A 139 -12.34 6.93 6.44
N SER A 140 -11.48 6.03 5.97
CA SER A 140 -10.11 5.93 6.42
C SER A 140 -9.23 6.37 5.28
N TYR A 141 -8.87 7.65 5.24
CA TYR A 141 -8.11 8.19 4.11
C TYR A 141 -7.03 9.21 4.49
N SER A 142 -6.10 9.40 3.56
CA SER A 142 -5.09 10.45 3.56
C SER A 142 -4.87 10.91 2.13
N ILE A 143 -4.58 12.20 1.95
CA ILE A 143 -4.36 12.82 0.65
C ILE A 143 -3.06 13.62 0.63
N VAL A 144 -2.39 13.56 -0.52
CA VAL A 144 -1.38 14.54 -0.92
C VAL A 144 -1.98 15.32 -2.08
N LEU A 145 -2.14 16.64 -1.88
CA LEU A 145 -2.67 17.57 -2.87
C LEU A 145 -1.57 18.54 -3.27
N ALA A 146 -1.21 18.54 -4.54
CA ALA A 146 -0.20 19.43 -5.09
C ALA A 146 -0.85 20.49 -6.00
N ASN A 147 -0.36 21.72 -5.92
CA ASN A 147 -0.77 22.84 -6.78
C ASN A 147 0.41 23.21 -7.71
N LYS A 148 0.22 23.04 -9.02
CA LYS A 148 1.23 23.29 -10.06
C LYS A 148 1.57 24.77 -10.20
N LYS A 149 0.63 25.68 -9.93
CA LYS A 149 0.81 27.12 -10.11
C LYS A 149 1.83 27.71 -9.15
N ASN A 150 1.82 27.27 -7.90
CA ASN A 150 2.71 27.76 -6.84
C ASN A 150 3.64 26.67 -6.29
N ASN A 151 3.63 25.47 -6.88
CA ASN A 151 4.39 24.30 -6.44
C ASN A 151 4.15 23.93 -4.97
N GLN A 152 2.95 24.17 -4.43
CA GLN A 152 2.59 23.82 -3.06
C GLN A 152 2.25 22.33 -2.95
N PHE A 153 2.63 21.71 -1.82
CA PHE A 153 2.27 20.32 -1.49
C PHE A 153 1.61 20.31 -0.11
N LEU A 154 0.32 20.00 -0.07
CA LEU A 154 -0.46 19.86 1.14
C LEU A 154 -0.66 18.38 1.46
N TYR A 155 -0.54 18.04 2.73
CA TYR A 155 -0.89 16.73 3.25
C TYR A 155 -2.00 16.84 4.30
N PHE A 156 -2.95 15.91 4.23
CA PHE A 156 -4.01 15.75 5.20
C PHE A 156 -4.31 14.27 5.41
N LYS A 157 -4.63 13.87 6.66
CA LYS A 157 -5.17 12.55 6.96
C LYS A 157 -6.29 12.59 7.97
N GLU A 158 -7.25 11.68 7.78
CA GLU A 158 -8.26 11.30 8.76
C GLU A 158 -7.61 10.45 9.89
N SER A 159 -8.29 10.29 11.02
CA SER A 159 -7.81 9.57 12.22
C SER A 159 -7.21 8.19 11.95
N SER A 160 -7.78 7.42 11.04
CA SER A 160 -7.56 5.96 10.96
C SER A 160 -6.48 5.49 9.99
N THR A 161 -6.01 6.32 9.05
CA THR A 161 -4.88 5.96 8.18
C THR A 161 -3.54 6.14 8.87
N ARG A 162 -2.55 5.33 8.51
CA ARG A 162 -1.19 5.49 9.02
C ARG A 162 -0.31 6.24 8.02
N MET A 163 0.53 7.10 8.56
CA MET A 163 1.55 7.79 7.80
C MET A 163 2.73 8.07 8.72
N TYR A 164 3.87 7.53 8.36
CA TYR A 164 5.11 7.64 9.11
C TYR A 164 6.00 8.67 8.45
N PHE A 165 6.81 9.37 9.23
CA PHE A 165 7.77 10.32 8.70
C PHE A 165 9.05 10.41 9.53
N ILE A 166 10.10 10.85 8.87
CA ILE A 166 11.37 11.28 9.45
C ILE A 166 11.75 12.63 8.86
N GLU A 167 12.49 13.39 9.65
CA GLU A 167 12.97 14.70 9.25
C GLU A 167 14.32 14.95 9.89
N ASP A 168 15.23 15.55 9.12
CA ASP A 168 16.46 16.15 9.62
C ASP A 168 16.70 17.52 8.97
N LYS A 169 17.95 18.00 8.99
CA LYS A 169 18.32 19.30 8.41
C LYS A 169 18.20 19.32 6.88
N ASP A 170 18.36 18.18 6.20
CA ASP A 170 18.51 18.09 4.75
C ASP A 170 17.26 17.49 4.09
N TYR A 171 16.57 16.59 4.78
CA TYR A 171 15.48 15.80 4.22
C TYR A 171 14.22 15.82 5.08
N PHE A 172 13.10 15.71 4.39
CA PHE A 172 11.81 15.29 4.91
C PHE A 172 11.34 14.06 4.13
N ILE A 173 10.99 12.99 4.82
CA ILE A 173 10.61 11.71 4.19
C ILE A 173 9.38 11.18 4.90
N MET A 174 8.38 10.76 4.13
CA MET A 174 7.16 10.16 4.65
C MET A 174 6.69 8.97 3.81
N SER A 175 6.05 8.00 4.46
CA SER A 175 5.41 6.88 3.79
C SER A 175 4.27 6.31 4.62
N THR A 176 3.27 5.76 3.94
CA THR A 176 2.22 4.94 4.58
C THR A 176 2.76 3.63 5.14
N ASN A 177 3.96 3.20 4.71
CA ASN A 177 4.66 2.02 5.18
C ASN A 177 5.90 2.42 5.99
N GLU A 178 5.91 2.10 7.29
CA GLU A 178 7.02 2.42 8.20
C GLU A 178 8.36 1.86 7.71
N LYS A 179 8.38 0.64 7.14
CA LYS A 179 9.60 0.01 6.63
C LYS A 179 10.24 0.79 5.48
N ASN A 180 9.44 1.49 4.66
CA ASN A 180 9.98 2.35 3.62
C ASN A 180 10.68 3.58 4.23
N VAL A 181 10.16 4.10 5.34
CA VAL A 181 10.79 5.20 6.08
C VAL A 181 12.08 4.72 6.76
N GLU A 182 12.09 3.50 7.31
CA GLU A 182 13.30 2.86 7.86
C GLU A 182 14.39 2.69 6.80
N TYR A 183 14.03 2.17 5.62
CA TYR A 183 14.96 2.05 4.51
C TYR A 183 15.54 3.41 4.12
N ALA A 184 14.69 4.43 3.94
CA ALA A 184 15.14 5.76 3.56
C ALA A 184 16.02 6.40 4.64
N LYS A 185 15.71 6.16 5.92
CA LYS A 185 16.54 6.58 7.06
C LYS A 185 17.96 6.05 6.94
N LEU A 186 18.13 4.76 6.66
CA LEU A 186 19.42 4.12 6.46
C LEU A 186 20.12 4.66 5.20
N PHE A 187 19.40 4.75 4.09
CA PHE A 187 19.92 5.20 2.79
C PHE A 187 20.50 6.63 2.83
N PHE A 188 19.89 7.53 3.61
CA PHE A 188 20.34 8.91 3.77
C PHE A 188 21.18 9.15 5.04
N GLY A 189 21.40 8.13 5.89
CA GLY A 189 22.14 8.28 7.14
C GLY A 189 21.45 9.17 8.18
N ILE A 190 20.13 9.23 8.17
CA ILE A 190 19.32 10.09 9.05
C ILE A 190 19.28 9.47 10.46
N LYS A 191 19.64 10.24 11.49
CA LYS A 191 19.65 9.76 12.89
C LYS A 191 18.33 9.95 13.64
N SER A 192 17.44 10.81 13.12
CA SER A 192 16.15 11.13 13.74
C SER A 192 15.26 9.90 13.95
N LYS A 193 14.37 9.98 14.94
CA LYS A 193 13.35 8.94 15.19
C LYS A 193 12.21 9.05 14.16
N ILE A 194 11.70 7.90 13.74
CA ILE A 194 10.45 7.81 12.96
C ILE A 194 9.30 8.23 13.86
N LYS A 195 8.39 9.02 13.31
CA LYS A 195 7.20 9.55 13.98
C LYS A 195 5.98 9.24 13.13
N GLU A 196 4.81 9.20 13.76
CA GLU A 196 3.53 9.12 13.06
C GLU A 196 2.94 10.53 12.85
N MET A 197 2.35 10.76 11.68
CA MET A 197 1.66 12.01 11.37
C MET A 197 0.36 12.15 12.15
N LYS A 198 0.13 13.35 12.69
CA LYS A 198 -1.10 13.64 13.44
C LYS A 198 -2.28 13.71 12.49
N ALA A 199 -3.38 13.08 12.89
CA ALA A 199 -4.64 13.17 12.18
C ALA A 199 -5.25 14.57 12.25
N ASN A 200 -6.23 14.80 11.37
CA ASN A 200 -7.11 15.97 11.39
C ASN A 200 -6.35 17.30 11.38
N THR A 201 -5.17 17.31 10.75
CA THR A 201 -4.28 18.47 10.63
C THR A 201 -3.80 18.57 9.20
N ILE A 202 -3.84 19.79 8.65
CA ILE A 202 -3.33 20.08 7.31
C ILE A 202 -1.90 20.57 7.44
N PHE A 203 -0.99 19.95 6.70
CA PHE A 203 0.44 20.26 6.70
C PHE A 203 0.89 20.77 5.35
N ASP A 204 1.77 21.76 5.34
CA ASP A 204 2.55 22.14 4.17
C ASP A 204 3.88 21.39 4.16
N ILE A 205 4.03 20.45 3.22
CA ILE A 205 5.19 19.57 3.12
C ILE A 205 6.46 20.36 2.81
N ARG A 206 6.40 21.35 1.92
CA ARG A 206 7.60 22.11 1.51
C ARG A 206 8.06 23.07 2.59
N ASN A 207 7.16 23.51 3.46
CA ASN A 207 7.49 24.36 4.59
C ASN A 207 7.80 23.56 5.87
N ASN A 208 8.58 22.48 5.75
CA ASN A 208 9.00 21.63 6.88
C ASN A 208 7.83 21.11 7.72
N LEU A 209 6.77 20.61 7.07
CA LEU A 209 5.53 20.21 7.73
C LEU A 209 4.94 21.29 8.65
N LYS A 210 5.00 22.56 8.22
CA LYS A 210 4.29 23.63 8.92
C LYS A 210 2.81 23.25 8.99
N LYS A 211 2.27 23.20 10.21
CA LYS A 211 0.84 23.06 10.44
C LYS A 211 0.15 24.31 9.92
N ILE A 212 -0.77 24.13 8.99
CA ILE A 212 -1.53 25.23 8.39
C ILE A 212 -2.85 25.43 9.13
N ASP A 213 -3.59 24.35 9.34
CA ASP A 213 -4.88 24.38 10.03
C ASP A 213 -5.20 23.02 10.67
N LYS A 214 -6.18 23.00 11.56
CA LYS A 214 -6.74 21.80 12.17
C LYS A 214 -8.19 21.65 11.76
N ILE A 215 -8.59 20.41 11.45
CA ILE A 215 -9.98 20.06 11.23
C ILE A 215 -10.53 19.57 12.56
N GLU A 216 -11.62 20.18 13.01
CA GLU A 216 -12.33 19.69 14.20
C GLU A 216 -13.01 18.36 13.88
N GLU A 217 -12.90 17.39 14.79
CA GLU A 217 -13.59 16.12 14.64
C GLU A 217 -15.09 16.36 14.76
N CYS A 218 -15.78 16.40 13.62
CA CYS A 218 -17.22 16.36 13.60
C CYS A 218 -17.66 14.92 13.86
N TYR A 219 -17.95 14.57 15.12
CA TYR A 219 -18.67 13.35 15.45
C TYR A 219 -20.07 13.44 14.87
N ASN A 220 -20.25 12.87 13.67
CA ASN A 220 -21.57 12.78 13.05
C ASN A 220 -22.35 11.63 13.72
N ASP A 221 -22.92 11.90 14.91
CA ASP A 221 -23.75 10.95 15.67
C ASP A 221 -24.98 10.44 14.87
N ASN A 222 -25.39 11.19 13.85
CA ASN A 222 -26.54 10.85 13.02
C ASN A 222 -26.35 9.62 12.12
N TYR A 223 -25.12 9.11 11.94
CA TYR A 223 -24.87 8.06 10.96
C TYR A 223 -25.19 6.64 11.47
N TYR A 224 -25.03 6.37 12.78
CA TYR A 224 -25.47 5.07 13.35
C TYR A 224 -26.97 4.83 13.23
N ARG A 225 -27.78 5.86 12.93
CA ARG A 225 -29.22 5.73 12.76
C ARG A 225 -29.66 5.36 11.34
N GLY A 226 -28.81 5.50 10.33
CA GLY A 226 -29.20 5.39 8.91
C GLY A 226 -29.18 3.98 8.28
N HIS A 227 -28.48 3.02 8.87
CA HIS A 227 -28.30 1.68 8.27
C HIS A 227 -29.20 0.58 8.86
N SER A 228 -30.23 0.92 9.65
CA SER A 228 -31.23 -0.04 10.15
C SER A 228 -32.58 0.01 9.45
N ALA A 229 -32.75 0.81 8.40
CA ALA A 229 -33.97 0.85 7.61
C ALA A 229 -33.79 0.05 6.31
N THR A 230 -33.76 -1.29 6.42
CA THR A 230 -34.26 -2.11 5.33
C THR A 230 -35.75 -1.78 5.19
N SER A 231 -36.09 -1.16 4.06
CA SER A 231 -37.46 -0.83 3.66
C SER A 231 -38.27 -2.12 3.48
N ASN A 232 -38.86 -2.60 4.57
CA ASN A 232 -40.00 -3.51 4.48
C ASN A 232 -41.27 -2.66 4.36
N ASN A 233 -41.87 -2.71 3.17
CA ASN A 233 -43.27 -2.40 2.96
C ASN A 233 -44.12 -3.29 3.89
N ILE A 234 -44.48 -2.79 5.06
CA ILE A 234 -45.58 -3.33 5.86
C ILE A 234 -46.42 -2.17 6.37
N SER A 235 -47.64 -2.12 5.82
CA SER A 235 -48.74 -1.32 6.31
C SER A 235 -49.13 -1.68 7.75
N LYS A 236 -49.60 -0.66 8.48
CA LYS A 236 -50.41 -0.71 9.71
C LYS A 236 -49.68 -0.87 11.05
N LYS A 237 -49.83 0.21 11.85
CA LYS A 237 -50.00 0.28 13.30
C LYS A 237 -49.66 -0.99 14.08
N SER A 238 -48.51 -0.99 14.74
CA SER A 238 -48.40 -1.50 16.10
C SER A 238 -47.26 -0.79 16.84
N SER A 239 -47.53 -0.40 18.07
CA SER A 239 -46.60 0.14 19.04
C SER A 239 -45.56 -0.93 19.41
N ILE A 240 -44.29 -0.69 19.09
CA ILE A 240 -43.21 -1.60 19.47
C ILE A 240 -42.60 -1.16 20.80
N THR A 241 -42.75 -2.03 21.77
CA THR A 241 -42.12 -2.03 23.09
C THR A 241 -40.62 -2.32 22.94
N SER A 242 -39.81 -1.66 23.77
CA SER A 242 -38.34 -1.80 23.84
C SER A 242 -37.85 -3.26 23.78
N ILE A 243 -36.96 -3.57 22.82
CA ILE A 243 -36.25 -4.85 22.77
C ILE A 243 -35.14 -4.84 23.84
N LYS A 244 -35.29 -5.67 24.87
CA LYS A 244 -34.22 -6.00 25.82
C LYS A 244 -33.19 -6.90 25.13
N GLN A 245 -31.93 -6.50 25.22
CA GLN A 245 -30.78 -7.28 24.79
C GLN A 245 -30.65 -8.54 25.66
N ILE A 246 -30.82 -9.73 25.08
CA ILE A 246 -30.53 -11.01 25.75
C ILE A 246 -29.06 -11.35 25.48
N ARG A 247 -28.26 -11.48 26.55
CA ARG A 247 -26.87 -11.95 26.49
C ARG A 247 -26.83 -13.42 26.88
N CYS A 248 -26.38 -14.28 25.97
CA CYS A 248 -26.03 -15.67 26.29
C CYS A 248 -24.51 -15.78 26.45
N TYR A 249 -24.08 -16.39 27.56
CA TYR A 249 -22.67 -16.63 27.87
C TYR A 249 -22.36 -18.12 27.66
N TYR A 250 -21.32 -18.44 26.88
CA TYR A 250 -20.76 -19.79 26.80
C TYR A 250 -19.24 -19.71 26.99
N ASN A 251 -18.75 -20.29 28.10
CA ASN A 251 -17.32 -20.41 28.45
C ASN A 251 -16.48 -19.12 28.32
N GLY A 252 -16.97 -17.97 28.79
CA GLY A 252 -16.15 -16.80 29.08
C GLY A 252 -15.47 -16.11 27.88
N ILE A 253 -15.77 -16.50 26.63
CA ILE A 253 -15.21 -15.87 25.43
C ILE A 253 -16.32 -15.03 24.76
N LYS A 254 -16.01 -13.75 24.57
CA LYS A 254 -16.89 -12.78 23.91
C LYS A 254 -16.81 -13.00 22.40
N ALA A 255 -17.68 -13.84 21.85
CA ALA A 255 -17.83 -13.96 20.40
C ALA A 255 -18.86 -12.93 19.92
N VAL A 256 -18.43 -12.00 19.06
CA VAL A 256 -19.34 -11.18 18.25
C VAL A 256 -19.45 -11.88 16.90
N GLU A 257 -20.59 -12.49 16.63
CA GLU A 257 -20.87 -13.11 15.34
C GLU A 257 -21.45 -12.04 14.41
N PHE A 258 -20.72 -11.69 13.36
CA PHE A 258 -21.25 -10.95 12.23
C PHE A 258 -21.59 -11.96 11.13
N VAL A 259 -22.88 -12.21 10.93
CA VAL A 259 -23.36 -12.88 9.72
C VAL A 259 -23.70 -11.79 8.72
N ASN A 260 -22.85 -11.61 7.72
CA ASN A 260 -23.23 -10.95 6.48
C ASN A 260 -22.60 -11.73 5.32
N GLY A 261 -23.47 -12.43 4.58
CA GLY A 261 -23.09 -13.15 3.37
C GLY A 261 -23.12 -12.21 2.17
N TYR A 262 -22.06 -12.26 1.37
CA TYR A 262 -22.12 -12.04 -0.07
C TYR A 262 -21.08 -12.96 -0.73
N GLU A 263 -21.56 -13.84 -1.60
CA GLU A 263 -20.73 -14.61 -2.53
C GLU A 263 -20.37 -13.71 -3.73
N HIS A 264 -19.10 -13.68 -4.12
CA HIS A 264 -18.72 -13.64 -5.54
C HIS A 264 -17.31 -14.22 -5.75
N LEU A 265 -17.32 -15.41 -6.37
CA LEU A 265 -16.38 -16.09 -7.26
C LEU A 265 -14.93 -15.58 -7.35
N GLY A 266 -14.01 -16.48 -6.98
CA GLY A 266 -12.60 -16.38 -7.37
C GLY A 266 -11.61 -17.25 -6.60
N SER A 267 -11.97 -18.43 -6.08
CA SER A 267 -10.96 -19.43 -5.64
C SER A 267 -11.59 -20.79 -5.32
N MET A 268 -10.79 -21.83 -5.60
CA MET A 268 -10.84 -23.21 -5.08
C MET A 268 -12.09 -23.62 -4.28
N SER A 269 -12.84 -24.58 -4.81
CA SER A 269 -13.93 -25.24 -4.08
C SER A 269 -13.38 -26.21 -3.02
N VAL A 270 -13.47 -25.83 -1.75
CA VAL A 270 -13.33 -26.76 -0.63
C VAL A 270 -14.72 -27.34 -0.32
N LYS A 271 -14.92 -28.63 -0.62
CA LYS A 271 -16.16 -29.34 -0.28
C LYS A 271 -16.04 -29.90 1.13
N LEU A 272 -16.62 -29.21 2.13
CA LEU A 272 -16.76 -29.75 3.48
C LEU A 272 -17.87 -30.81 3.48
N LYS A 273 -17.50 -32.10 3.53
CA LYS A 273 -18.44 -33.18 3.82
C LYS A 273 -18.41 -33.48 5.32
N GLY A 274 -19.51 -33.17 5.99
CA GLY A 274 -20.05 -33.85 7.18
C GLY A 274 -19.14 -34.03 8.40
N ILE A 275 -19.48 -33.36 9.50
CA ILE A 275 -18.97 -33.70 10.82
C ILE A 275 -19.62 -35.02 11.27
N GLN A 276 -18.88 -36.13 11.24
CA GLN A 276 -19.33 -37.37 11.88
C GLN A 276 -18.92 -37.36 13.36
N ARG A 277 -19.92 -37.33 14.26
CA ARG A 277 -19.72 -37.50 15.70
C ARG A 277 -19.50 -38.98 16.01
N SER A 278 -18.25 -39.37 16.27
CA SER A 278 -17.95 -40.63 16.94
C SER A 278 -17.91 -40.40 18.45
N LYS A 279 -18.86 -40.96 19.19
CA LYS A 279 -18.78 -41.09 20.66
C LYS A 279 -18.05 -42.40 20.98
N LYS A 280 -16.75 -42.34 21.20
CA LYS A 280 -16.04 -43.31 22.06
C LYS A 280 -15.22 -42.54 23.09
N LYS A 281 -15.23 -43.07 24.31
CA LYS A 281 -14.81 -42.47 25.59
C LYS A 281 -13.57 -41.57 25.49
N GLY A 282 -13.74 -40.29 25.87
CA GLY A 282 -12.71 -39.55 26.62
C GLY A 282 -11.75 -38.62 25.87
N LYS A 283 -11.68 -38.60 24.53
CA LYS A 283 -10.86 -37.62 23.79
C LYS A 283 -11.58 -37.14 22.52
N LYS A 284 -11.56 -35.82 22.27
CA LYS A 284 -11.97 -35.23 20.99
C LYS A 284 -10.74 -35.22 20.07
N GLU A 285 -10.78 -35.98 19.00
CA GLU A 285 -9.82 -35.86 17.90
C GLU A 285 -10.49 -35.23 16.69
N TYR A 286 -9.79 -34.29 16.06
CA TYR A 286 -10.17 -33.70 14.77
C TYR A 286 -9.19 -34.24 13.73
N ILE A 287 -9.68 -35.07 12.80
CA ILE A 287 -8.86 -35.57 11.69
C ILE A 287 -9.13 -34.69 10.48
N LEU A 288 -8.12 -33.92 10.06
CA LEU A 288 -8.13 -33.23 8.77
C LEU A 288 -7.77 -34.25 7.68
N LYS A 289 -8.73 -34.65 6.85
CA LYS A 289 -8.44 -35.40 5.62
C LYS A 289 -8.35 -34.43 4.44
N ARG A 290 -7.19 -34.42 3.80
CA ARG A 290 -6.92 -33.67 2.56
C ARG A 290 -6.94 -34.67 1.40
N GLU A 291 -7.96 -34.61 0.55
CA GLU A 291 -7.96 -35.35 -0.71
C GLU A 291 -7.56 -34.40 -1.83
N ARG A 292 -6.49 -34.75 -2.55
CA ARG A 292 -6.07 -34.06 -3.76
C ARG A 292 -6.56 -34.89 -4.94
N LYS A 293 -7.45 -34.32 -5.77
CA LYS A 293 -7.86 -34.94 -7.03
C LYS A 293 -6.93 -34.39 -8.12
N ILE A 294 -5.86 -35.13 -8.44
CA ILE A 294 -5.04 -34.88 -9.62
C ILE A 294 -5.58 -35.78 -10.73
N ARG A 295 -5.86 -35.19 -11.90
CA ARG A 295 -6.11 -35.92 -13.14
C ARG A 295 -4.82 -36.63 -13.54
N GLU A 296 -4.91 -37.95 -13.69
CA GLU A 296 -4.13 -38.80 -14.62
C GLU A 296 -2.70 -38.32 -14.92
N ASP A 297 -1.77 -38.64 -14.03
CA ASP A 297 -0.61 -39.50 -14.29
C ASP A 297 0.28 -39.55 -13.05
N LYS A 298 0.82 -40.75 -12.76
CA LYS A 298 1.66 -41.03 -11.59
C LYS A 298 3.12 -40.89 -12.01
N GLU A 299 3.79 -39.85 -11.55
CA GLU A 299 5.25 -39.87 -11.32
C GLU A 299 5.53 -39.40 -9.89
N ILE A 300 6.29 -40.22 -9.17
CA ILE A 300 6.85 -39.91 -7.85
C ILE A 300 8.26 -39.44 -8.13
N GLU A 301 8.53 -38.14 -8.04
CA GLU A 301 9.89 -37.64 -7.89
C GLU A 301 10.25 -37.63 -6.39
N GLU A 302 11.20 -38.48 -6.04
CA GLU A 302 11.86 -38.52 -4.75
C GLU A 302 13.02 -37.51 -4.80
N ILE A 303 12.83 -36.32 -4.21
CA ILE A 303 13.93 -35.37 -4.05
C ILE A 303 14.76 -35.82 -2.85
N ILE A 304 15.89 -36.46 -3.15
CA ILE A 304 16.96 -36.76 -2.21
C ILE A 304 17.74 -35.46 -1.99
N CYS A 305 17.75 -34.93 -0.76
CA CYS A 305 18.64 -33.83 -0.39
C CYS A 305 20.03 -34.39 -0.10
N GLU A 306 20.99 -34.11 -0.99
CA GLU A 306 22.41 -34.37 -0.75
C GLU A 306 23.06 -33.27 0.11
N SER A 307 24.11 -33.66 0.83
CA SER A 307 24.77 -32.91 1.91
C SER A 307 25.54 -31.66 1.47
N PHE A 308 25.73 -30.76 2.44
CA PHE A 308 26.34 -29.41 2.37
C PHE A 308 27.70 -29.25 1.67
N ASP A 309 28.41 -30.34 1.35
CA ASP A 309 29.78 -30.29 0.82
C ASP A 309 29.84 -29.98 -0.69
N SER A 310 28.75 -30.19 -1.45
CA SER A 310 28.72 -29.95 -2.91
C SER A 310 28.61 -28.47 -3.31
N LEU A 311 28.21 -27.58 -2.38
CA LEU A 311 28.06 -26.14 -2.63
C LEU A 311 29.39 -25.36 -2.60
N LYS A 312 30.47 -26.00 -2.13
CA LYS A 312 31.77 -25.34 -1.96
C LYS A 312 32.57 -25.26 -3.27
N ASP A 313 32.44 -26.29 -4.11
CA ASP A 313 33.15 -26.36 -5.39
C ASP A 313 32.49 -25.47 -6.47
N GLU A 314 31.17 -25.29 -6.38
CA GLU A 314 30.43 -24.34 -7.23
C GLU A 314 30.74 -22.87 -6.88
N PHE A 315 31.22 -22.63 -5.65
CA PHE A 315 31.61 -21.30 -5.16
C PHE A 315 32.95 -20.82 -5.74
N GLU A 316 33.92 -21.71 -5.97
CA GLU A 316 35.19 -21.32 -6.59
C GLU A 316 35.04 -21.07 -8.10
N TYR A 317 34.20 -21.84 -8.78
CA TYR A 317 33.96 -21.67 -10.23
C TYR A 317 33.27 -20.34 -10.58
N GLN A 318 32.34 -19.86 -9.74
CA GLN A 318 31.64 -18.58 -10.02
C GLN A 318 32.41 -17.33 -9.59
N LYS A 319 33.44 -17.48 -8.76
CA LYS A 319 34.33 -16.37 -8.39
C LYS A 319 35.20 -15.90 -9.56
N GLU A 320 35.49 -16.80 -10.50
CA GLU A 320 36.28 -16.49 -11.72
C GLU A 320 35.45 -15.75 -12.78
N VAL A 321 34.12 -15.92 -12.79
CA VAL A 321 33.21 -15.32 -13.79
C VAL A 321 32.83 -13.86 -13.46
N THR A 322 33.08 -13.39 -12.24
CA THR A 322 32.52 -12.12 -11.74
C THR A 322 33.57 -11.05 -11.40
N GLN A 323 34.53 -10.79 -12.32
CA GLN A 323 35.53 -9.73 -12.15
C GLN A 323 35.07 -8.30 -12.54
N ASN A 324 33.79 -8.05 -12.80
CA ASN A 324 33.30 -6.72 -13.25
C ASN A 324 32.31 -6.01 -12.31
N LEU A 325 32.17 -6.44 -11.04
CA LEU A 325 31.28 -5.80 -10.06
C LEU A 325 32.06 -5.27 -8.85
N ALA A 326 32.95 -4.30 -9.09
CA ALA A 326 33.91 -3.78 -8.10
C ALA A 326 33.33 -2.92 -6.94
N ASN A 327 32.02 -2.98 -6.64
CA ASN A 327 31.42 -2.13 -5.58
C ASN A 327 30.30 -2.81 -4.77
N LEU A 328 30.22 -4.14 -4.75
CA LEU A 328 29.33 -4.83 -3.82
C LEU A 328 30.03 -5.02 -2.46
N PRO A 329 29.29 -4.92 -1.33
CA PRO A 329 29.86 -5.25 -0.02
C PRO A 329 30.30 -6.72 0.01
N GLU A 330 31.40 -7.03 0.70
CA GLU A 330 32.00 -8.38 0.79
C GLU A 330 31.03 -9.47 1.31
N SER A 331 29.88 -9.06 1.85
CA SER A 331 28.84 -9.90 2.45
C SER A 331 27.66 -10.26 1.52
N ALA A 332 27.71 -9.89 0.24
CA ALA A 332 26.65 -10.21 -0.72
C ALA A 332 26.96 -11.51 -1.49
N ILE A 333 26.05 -12.49 -1.40
CA ILE A 333 26.14 -13.76 -2.14
C ILE A 333 25.07 -13.77 -3.23
N PHE A 334 25.44 -14.24 -4.42
CA PHE A 334 24.58 -14.34 -5.61
C PHE A 334 24.28 -15.81 -5.93
N SER A 335 23.02 -16.14 -6.22
CA SER A 335 22.69 -17.43 -6.85
C SER A 335 21.57 -17.25 -7.88
N ARG A 336 21.67 -18.06 -8.95
CA ARG A 336 20.71 -18.10 -10.05
C ARG A 336 20.11 -19.50 -10.12
N GLU A 337 18.87 -19.63 -9.71
CA GLU A 337 18.09 -20.86 -9.78
C GLU A 337 16.87 -20.64 -10.66
N SER A 338 16.70 -21.47 -11.70
CA SER A 338 15.47 -21.49 -12.52
C SER A 338 15.03 -20.12 -13.08
N GLY A 339 15.99 -19.26 -13.45
CA GLY A 339 15.73 -17.92 -14.00
C GLY A 339 15.42 -16.85 -12.97
N ILE A 340 15.42 -17.18 -11.68
CA ILE A 340 15.21 -16.25 -10.57
C ILE A 340 16.57 -15.79 -10.05
N ILE A 341 16.73 -14.48 -9.85
CA ILE A 341 17.91 -13.90 -9.22
C ILE A 341 17.63 -13.78 -7.72
N LYS A 342 18.46 -14.44 -6.91
CA LYS A 342 18.39 -14.34 -5.45
C LYS A 342 19.61 -13.59 -4.94
N TRP A 343 19.35 -12.62 -4.07
CA TRP A 343 20.38 -11.91 -3.33
C TRP A 343 20.34 -12.34 -1.87
N TYR A 344 21.50 -12.71 -1.33
CA TYR A 344 21.65 -13.04 0.07
C TYR A 344 22.53 -12.00 0.73
N PHE A 345 22.05 -11.44 1.84
CA PHE A 345 22.80 -10.50 2.66
C PHE A 345 23.04 -11.14 4.03
N LEU A 346 24.31 -11.19 4.44
CA LEU A 346 24.69 -11.51 5.82
C LEU A 346 24.45 -10.28 6.70
N LEU A 347 23.52 -10.41 7.65
CA LEU A 347 23.20 -9.40 8.65
C LEU A 347 23.62 -9.96 10.01
N ASP A 348 24.91 -9.83 10.33
CA ASP A 348 25.59 -10.38 11.51
C ASP A 348 25.57 -11.92 11.61
N ASP A 349 26.47 -12.47 12.45
CA ASP A 349 27.04 -13.83 12.45
C ASP A 349 26.08 -15.04 12.39
N ASN A 350 24.74 -14.87 12.34
CA ASN A 350 23.79 -15.98 12.21
C ASN A 350 22.44 -15.60 11.54
N LYS A 351 22.34 -14.48 10.81
CA LYS A 351 21.11 -14.14 10.06
C LYS A 351 21.39 -13.91 8.58
N ILE A 352 20.72 -14.73 7.77
CA ILE A 352 20.64 -14.57 6.32
C ILE A 352 19.26 -14.01 6.01
N GLU A 353 19.21 -12.82 5.41
CA GLU A 353 17.99 -12.34 4.75
C GLU A 353 18.08 -12.64 3.25
N THR A 354 17.04 -13.30 2.73
CA THR A 354 16.92 -13.62 1.31
C THR A 354 16.02 -12.60 0.64
N PHE A 355 16.53 -11.95 -0.40
CA PHE A 355 15.74 -11.15 -1.32
C PHE A 355 15.58 -11.93 -2.62
N VAL A 356 14.32 -12.19 -2.99
CA VAL A 356 13.96 -12.83 -4.25
C VAL A 356 13.56 -11.75 -5.23
N ASP A 357 14.33 -11.58 -6.30
CA ASP A 357 13.99 -10.65 -7.37
C ASP A 357 13.36 -11.45 -8.52
N ASN A 358 12.03 -11.32 -8.67
CA ASN A 358 11.29 -11.99 -9.72
C ASN A 358 11.41 -11.22 -11.04
N TYR A 359 12.51 -11.42 -11.76
CA TYR A 359 12.61 -11.00 -13.15
C TYR A 359 12.10 -12.12 -14.07
N TYR A 360 11.04 -11.84 -14.83
CA TYR A 360 10.80 -12.58 -16.06
C TYR A 360 11.74 -11.98 -17.12
N VAL A 361 12.84 -12.66 -17.39
CA VAL A 361 13.68 -12.35 -18.55
C VAL A 361 13.02 -13.01 -19.75
N PRO A 362 12.41 -12.29 -20.70
CA PRO A 362 11.99 -12.92 -21.94
C PRO A 362 13.25 -13.49 -22.61
N THR A 363 13.26 -14.80 -22.84
CA THR A 363 14.21 -15.46 -23.71
C THR A 363 14.16 -14.77 -25.07
N ILE A 364 15.18 -13.99 -25.38
CA ILE A 364 15.42 -13.52 -26.74
C ILE A 364 15.93 -14.74 -27.49
N GLU A 365 15.08 -15.33 -28.33
CA GLU A 365 15.55 -16.28 -29.33
C GLU A 365 16.59 -15.57 -30.22
N PRO A 366 17.78 -16.14 -30.42
CA PRO A 366 18.73 -15.59 -31.38
C PRO A 366 18.08 -15.65 -32.76
N ALA A 367 18.02 -14.49 -33.44
CA ALA A 367 17.62 -14.44 -34.83
C ALA A 367 18.53 -15.40 -35.63
N MET A 368 17.94 -16.47 -36.15
CA MET A 368 18.62 -17.32 -37.13
C MET A 368 18.82 -16.49 -38.40
N THR A 369 20.09 -16.41 -38.82
CA THR A 369 20.57 -15.81 -40.08
C THR A 369 19.98 -16.47 -41.30
#